data_AF-A0A820Y7T5-F1
#
_entry.id   AF-A0A820Y7T5-F1
#
_cell.length_a   1.000
_cell.length_b   1.000
_cell.length_c   1.000
_cell.angle_alpha   90.00
_cell.angle_beta   90.00
_cell.angle_gamma   90.00
#
_symmetry.space_group_name_H-M   'P 1'
#
loop_
_entity.id
_entity.type
_entity.pdbx_description
1 polymer ?
#
loop_
_entity_poly.entity_id
_entity_poly.type
_entity_poly.pdbx_seq_one_letter_code
_entity_poly.pdbx_strand_id
1 'polypeptide(L)'
;MSSISLENKQCVLCNKIGGVLTCAGCEQAFCGKHVIEHRQQLNIELENLMQEHDLIQQDIGLSIDNDLLLKEIDKWEKESITKIQVAAEKARTNLKQILESSNNQILNKCRNVASKLL
;
A
#
# COMPACT_ATOMS: atom_id res chain seq x y z
N MET A 1 -39.76 2.55 -47.38
CA MET A 1 -40.72 2.97 -46.34
C MET A 1 -40.81 1.84 -45.33
N SER A 2 -39.95 1.89 -44.32
CA SER A 2 -39.84 0.80 -43.35
C SER A 2 -40.87 1.01 -42.25
N SER A 3 -41.78 0.04 -42.14
CA SER A 3 -42.86 -0.02 -41.17
C SER A 3 -42.30 0.06 -39.75
N ILE A 4 -42.58 1.16 -39.04
CA ILE A 4 -42.32 1.25 -37.60
C ILE A 4 -43.42 0.42 -36.93
N SER A 5 -43.12 -0.83 -36.60
CA SER A 5 -43.88 -1.58 -35.61
C SER A 5 -43.68 -0.90 -34.25
N LEU A 6 -44.61 -0.03 -33.86
CA LEU A 6 -44.79 0.36 -32.46
C LEU A 6 -45.19 -0.91 -31.69
N GLU A 7 -44.21 -1.69 -31.25
CA GLU A 7 -44.43 -2.55 -30.09
C GLU A 7 -44.88 -1.62 -28.96
N ASN A 8 -46.12 -1.83 -28.51
CA ASN A 8 -46.77 -1.10 -27.43
C ASN A 8 -46.05 -1.39 -26.10
N LYS A 9 -44.81 -0.91 -25.96
CA LYS A 9 -44.02 -1.05 -24.75
C LYS A 9 -44.70 -0.26 -23.63
N GLN A 10 -44.81 -0.89 -22.47
CA GLN A 10 -45.39 -0.26 -21.29
C GLN A 10 -44.28 0.39 -20.46
N CYS A 11 -44.58 1.53 -19.86
CA CYS A 11 -43.68 2.13 -18.90
C CYS A 11 -43.48 1.20 -17.70
N VAL A 12 -42.23 0.85 -17.38
CA VAL A 12 -41.87 -0.05 -16.28
C VAL A 12 -42.34 0.45 -14.90
N LEU A 13 -42.53 1.76 -14.73
CA LEU A 13 -42.95 2.36 -13.46
C LEU A 13 -44.47 2.55 -13.31
N CYS A 14 -45.23 2.67 -14.40
CA CYS A 14 -46.67 2.96 -14.32
C CYS A 14 -47.58 2.16 -15.26
N ASN A 15 -47.02 1.21 -16.01
CA ASN A 15 -47.71 0.32 -16.95
C ASN A 15 -48.56 1.01 -18.03
N LYS A 16 -48.31 2.29 -18.32
CA LYS A 16 -48.96 3.02 -19.42
C LYS A 16 -48.27 2.73 -20.75
N ILE A 17 -49.08 2.56 -21.80
CA ILE A 17 -48.67 2.04 -23.12
C ILE A 17 -48.24 3.15 -24.10
N GLY A 18 -48.58 4.42 -23.84
CA GLY A 18 -48.37 5.54 -24.77
C GLY A 18 -47.12 6.37 -24.50
N GLY A 19 -46.41 6.77 -25.58
CA GLY A 19 -45.30 7.73 -25.54
C GLY A 19 -44.09 7.23 -24.76
N VAL A 20 -43.67 5.98 -25.04
CA VAL A 20 -42.66 5.26 -24.27
C VAL A 20 -41.32 5.24 -25.01
N LEU A 21 -40.25 5.63 -24.30
CA LEU A 21 -38.86 5.61 -24.75
C LEU A 21 -38.11 4.48 -24.03
N THR A 22 -37.30 3.73 -24.76
CA THR A 22 -36.44 2.69 -24.17
C THR A 22 -35.08 3.29 -23.85
N CYS A 23 -34.59 3.11 -22.62
CA CYS A 23 -33.21 3.44 -22.28
C CYS A 23 -32.29 2.33 -22.83
N ALA A 24 -31.27 2.71 -23.59
CA ALA A 24 -30.32 1.73 -24.16
C ALA A 24 -29.41 1.11 -23.09
N GLY A 25 -29.21 1.79 -21.94
CA GLY A 25 -28.32 1.31 -20.89
C GLY A 25 -28.94 0.24 -19.99
N CYS A 26 -30.22 0.40 -19.61
CA CYS A 26 -30.93 -0.54 -18.76
C CYS A 26 -31.96 -1.40 -19.50
N GLU A 27 -32.14 -1.17 -20.80
CA GLU A 27 -33.12 -1.84 -21.69
C GLU A 27 -34.59 -1.71 -21.26
N GLN A 28 -34.88 -0.82 -20.30
CA GLN A 28 -36.23 -0.58 -19.78
C GLN A 28 -36.95 0.52 -20.54
N ALA A 29 -38.28 0.40 -20.61
CA ALA A 29 -39.14 1.33 -21.31
C ALA A 29 -39.84 2.28 -20.32
N PHE A 30 -39.83 3.58 -20.59
CA PHE A 30 -40.36 4.64 -19.71
C PHE A 30 -41.26 5.60 -20.47
N CYS A 31 -42.37 6.04 -19.88
CA CYS A 31 -43.15 7.14 -20.45
C CYS A 31 -42.40 8.48 -20.30
N GLY A 32 -42.84 9.51 -21.02
CA GLY A 32 -42.19 10.83 -21.03
C GLY A 32 -41.93 11.46 -19.65
N LYS A 33 -42.73 11.17 -18.62
CA LYS A 33 -42.46 11.62 -17.25
C LYS A 33 -41.32 10.81 -16.62
N HIS A 34 -41.46 9.49 -16.61
CA HIS A 34 -40.53 8.59 -15.93
C HIS A 34 -39.15 8.52 -16.61
N VAL A 35 -39.05 8.82 -17.90
CA VAL A 35 -37.74 8.91 -18.57
C VAL A 35 -36.94 10.13 -18.10
N ILE A 36 -37.60 11.22 -17.71
CA ILE A 36 -36.94 12.41 -17.15
C ILE A 36 -36.45 12.09 -15.74
N GLU A 37 -37.29 11.47 -14.92
CA GLU A 37 -36.93 11.03 -13.56
C GLU A 37 -35.77 10.03 -13.59
N HIS A 38 -35.80 9.06 -14.51
CA HIS A 38 -34.70 8.11 -14.70
C HIS A 38 -33.39 8.81 -15.07
N ARG A 39 -33.42 9.79 -15.98
CA ARG A 39 -32.23 10.59 -16.31
C ARG A 39 -31.70 11.40 -15.13
N GLN A 40 -32.60 11.95 -14.30
CA GLN A 40 -32.21 12.65 -13.09
C GLN A 40 -31.52 11.71 -12.09
N GLN A 41 -32.05 10.51 -11.89
CA GLN A 41 -31.41 9.49 -11.05
C GLN A 41 -30.02 9.14 -11.55
N LEU A 42 -29.86 8.91 -12.85
CA LEU A 42 -28.54 8.62 -13.46
C LEU A 42 -27.54 9.76 -13.26
N ASN A 43 -27.97 11.02 -13.34
CA ASN A 43 -27.09 12.15 -13.07
C ASN A 43 -26.63 12.17 -11.60
N ILE A 44 -27.53 11.89 -10.66
CA ILE A 44 -27.18 11.83 -9.23
C ILE A 44 -26.19 10.69 -8.97
N GLU A 45 -26.43 9.51 -9.57
CA GLU A 45 -25.50 8.38 -9.46
C GLU A 45 -24.12 8.70 -10.04
N LEU A 46 -24.07 9.40 -11.17
CA LEU A 46 -22.82 9.83 -11.80
C LEU A 46 -22.08 10.86 -10.92
N GLU A 47 -22.78 11.85 -10.37
CA GLU A 47 -22.19 12.84 -9.46
C GLU A 47 -21.59 12.17 -8.22
N ASN A 48 -22.31 11.21 -7.62
CA ASN A 48 -21.80 10.44 -6.48
C ASN A 48 -20.55 9.63 -6.88
N LEU A 49 -20.57 8.97 -8.04
CA LEU A 49 -19.41 8.20 -8.53
C LEU A 49 -18.19 9.09 -8.76
N MET A 50 -18.39 10.29 -9.31
CA MET A 50 -17.32 11.27 -9.49
C MET A 50 -16.76 11.74 -8.15
N GLN A 51 -17.62 11.98 -7.16
CA GLN A 51 -17.18 12.35 -5.82
C GLN A 51 -16.39 11.22 -5.13
N GLU A 52 -16.83 9.97 -5.24
CA GLU A 52 -16.11 8.80 -4.73
C GLU A 52 -14.74 8.64 -5.42
N HIS A 53 -14.69 8.83 -6.73
CA HIS A 53 -13.45 8.81 -7.49
C HIS A 53 -12.44 9.84 -6.97
N ASP A 54 -12.88 11.09 -6.76
CA ASP A 54 -12.02 12.17 -6.28
C ASP A 54 -11.49 11.89 -4.86
N LEU A 55 -12.32 11.33 -3.97
CA LEU A 55 -11.91 10.90 -2.63
C LEU A 55 -10.86 9.80 -2.69
N ILE A 56 -11.06 8.78 -3.52
CA ILE A 56 -10.10 7.69 -3.70
C ILE A 56 -8.78 8.24 -4.26
N GLN A 57 -8.83 9.14 -5.24
CA GLN A 57 -7.63 9.74 -5.81
C GLN A 57 -6.87 10.57 -4.76
N GLN A 58 -7.60 11.30 -3.90
CA GLN A 58 -7.01 12.03 -2.80
C GLN A 58 -6.36 11.08 -1.77
N ASP A 59 -7.04 10.01 -1.37
CA ASP A 59 -6.52 9.02 -0.42
C ASP A 59 -5.27 8.31 -0.96
N ILE A 60 -5.27 7.94 -2.24
CA ILE A 60 -4.09 7.40 -2.92
C ILE A 60 -2.97 8.44 -2.97
N GLY A 61 -3.28 9.72 -3.25
CA GLY A 61 -2.31 10.80 -3.24
C GLY A 61 -1.69 11.05 -1.85
N LEU A 62 -2.43 10.81 -0.77
CA LEU A 62 -1.95 10.89 0.61
C LEU A 62 -1.06 9.72 1.01
N SER A 63 -1.02 8.63 0.21
CA SER A 63 -0.14 7.48 0.44
C SER A 63 1.36 7.78 0.32
N ILE A 64 1.75 9.02 0.02
CA ILE A 64 3.13 9.54 0.10
C ILE A 64 3.75 9.27 1.49
N ASP A 65 2.94 9.17 2.55
CA ASP A 65 3.43 8.79 3.89
C ASP A 65 3.99 7.36 3.95
N ASN A 66 3.60 6.46 3.05
CA ASN A 66 4.19 5.12 2.98
C ASN A 66 5.68 5.18 2.55
N ASP A 67 6.05 6.13 1.70
CA ASP A 67 7.45 6.34 1.32
C ASP A 67 8.29 6.85 2.50
N LEU A 68 7.68 7.57 3.45
CA LEU A 68 8.37 8.01 4.68
C LEU A 68 8.61 6.83 5.62
N LEU A 69 7.61 5.97 5.83
CA LEU A 69 7.76 4.78 6.66
C LEU A 69 8.81 3.81 6.10
N LEU A 70 8.83 3.60 4.78
CA LEU A 70 9.86 2.79 4.12
C LEU A 70 11.27 3.37 4.32
N LYS A 71 11.43 4.70 4.21
CA LYS A 71 12.72 5.36 4.48
C LYS A 71 13.16 5.22 5.93
N GLU A 72 12.25 5.30 6.89
CA GLU A 72 12.58 5.10 8.30
C GLU A 72 12.96 3.64 8.60
N ILE A 73 12.30 2.67 7.95
CA ILE A 73 12.69 1.25 8.01
C ILE A 73 14.10 1.06 7.46
N ASP A 74 14.41 1.60 6.27
CA ASP A 74 15.74 1.52 5.65
C ASP A 74 16.83 2.14 6.55
N LYS A 75 16.51 3.26 7.18
CA LYS A 75 17.41 3.94 8.12
C LYS A 75 17.65 3.09 9.36
N TRP A 76 16.59 2.57 9.98
CA TRP A 76 16.68 1.70 11.15
C TRP A 76 17.51 0.44 10.85
N GLU A 77 17.33 -0.16 9.67
CA GLU A 77 18.09 -1.33 9.24
C GLU A 77 19.59 -1.02 9.16
N LYS A 78 19.96 0.05 8.44
CA LYS A 78 21.37 0.46 8.27
C LYS A 78 22.04 0.77 9.62
N GLU A 79 21.35 1.49 10.49
CA GLU A 79 21.85 1.81 11.83
C GLU A 79 22.03 0.56 12.69
N SER A 80 21.09 -0.39 12.62
CA SER A 80 21.14 -1.63 13.38
C SER A 80 22.29 -2.53 12.94
N ILE A 81 22.48 -2.70 11.62
CA ILE A 81 23.63 -3.43 11.06
C ILE A 81 24.94 -2.80 11.53
N THR A 82 25.06 -1.47 11.46
CA THR A 82 26.26 -0.75 11.90
C THR A 82 26.55 -1.00 13.38
N LYS A 83 25.54 -0.90 14.25
CA LYS A 83 25.68 -1.15 15.70
C LYS A 83 26.17 -2.57 15.98
N ILE A 84 25.61 -3.56 15.30
CA ILE A 84 26.00 -4.98 15.44
C ILE A 84 27.45 -5.17 15.00
N GLN A 85 27.85 -4.61 13.85
CA GLN A 85 29.21 -4.70 13.33
C GLN A 85 30.23 -4.08 14.28
N VAL A 86 29.95 -2.88 14.80
CA VAL A 86 30.82 -2.20 15.77
C VAL A 86 30.97 -3.02 17.06
N ALA A 87 29.87 -3.55 17.59
CA ALA A 87 29.91 -4.39 18.79
C ALA A 87 30.71 -5.67 18.57
N ALA A 88 30.52 -6.34 17.43
CA ALA A 88 31.27 -7.54 17.06
C ALA A 88 32.76 -7.25 16.91
N GLU A 89 33.15 -6.14 16.27
CA GLU A 89 34.55 -5.80 16.08
C GLU A 89 35.26 -5.43 17.39
N LYS A 90 34.54 -4.73 18.28
CA LYS A 90 35.02 -4.46 19.63
C LYS A 90 35.25 -5.75 20.41
N ALA A 91 34.33 -6.72 20.33
CA ALA A 91 34.48 -8.01 20.98
C ALA A 91 35.69 -8.80 20.44
N ARG A 92 35.88 -8.82 19.12
CA ARG A 92 37.06 -9.47 18.49
C ARG A 92 38.36 -8.82 18.91
N THR A 93 38.42 -7.49 18.93
CA THR A 93 39.61 -6.74 19.33
C THR A 93 39.96 -7.01 20.79
N ASN A 94 38.97 -6.95 21.68
CA ASN A 94 39.17 -7.24 23.09
C ASN A 94 39.69 -8.67 23.32
N LEU A 95 39.13 -9.66 22.61
CA LEU A 95 39.59 -11.05 22.73
C LEU A 95 41.04 -11.21 22.27
N LYS A 96 41.43 -10.60 21.15
CA LYS A 96 42.82 -10.62 20.66
C LYS A 96 43.77 -10.02 21.70
N GLN A 97 43.42 -8.86 22.26
CA GLN A 97 44.24 -8.19 23.27
C GLN A 97 44.41 -9.04 24.54
N ILE A 98 43.34 -9.72 24.99
CA ILE A 98 43.38 -10.63 26.13
C ILE A 98 44.33 -11.80 25.83
N LEU A 99 44.18 -12.45 24.67
CA LEU A 99 45.02 -13.58 24.26
C LEU A 99 46.51 -13.19 24.19
N GLU A 100 46.82 -12.06 23.55
CA GLU A 100 48.19 -11.54 23.46
C GLU A 100 48.78 -11.25 24.84
N SER A 101 48.00 -10.60 25.71
CA SER A 101 48.43 -10.28 27.08
C SER A 101 48.66 -11.55 27.90
N SER A 102 47.77 -12.54 27.81
CA SER A 102 47.90 -13.82 28.48
C SER A 102 49.13 -14.59 28.00
N ASN A 103 49.37 -14.66 26.69
CA ASN A 103 50.56 -15.30 26.12
C ASN A 103 51.85 -14.65 26.61
N ASN A 104 51.92 -13.31 26.58
CA ASN A 104 53.08 -12.57 27.08
C ASN A 104 53.33 -12.83 28.58
N GLN A 105 52.26 -12.88 29.39
CA GLN A 105 52.37 -13.21 30.80
C GLN A 105 52.89 -14.64 31.03
N ILE A 106 52.38 -15.61 30.26
CA ILE A 106 52.83 -17.01 30.34
C ILE A 106 54.31 -17.10 29.96
N LEU A 107 54.72 -16.50 28.83
CA LEU A 107 56.10 -16.50 28.37
C LEU A 107 57.05 -15.90 29.42
N ASN A 108 56.67 -14.78 30.04
CA ASN A 108 57.45 -14.15 31.08
C ASN A 108 57.57 -15.03 32.33
N LYS A 109 56.48 -15.68 32.76
CA LYS A 109 56.52 -16.63 33.89
C LYS A 109 57.43 -17.83 33.58
N CYS A 110 57.33 -18.41 32.39
CA CYS A 110 58.19 -19.51 31.97
C CYS A 110 59.68 -19.12 31.99
N ARG A 111 60.02 -17.94 31.45
CA ARG A 111 61.40 -17.42 31.45
C ARG A 111 61.93 -17.24 32.87
N ASN A 112 61.13 -16.68 33.78
CA ASN A 112 61.50 -16.47 35.18
C ASN A 112 61.73 -17.77 35.95
N VAL A 113 61.01 -18.85 35.62
CA VAL A 113 61.26 -20.18 36.22
C VAL A 113 62.57 -20.75 35.69
N ALA A 114 62.80 -20.68 34.37
CA ALA A 114 64.03 -21.19 33.76
C ALA A 114 65.28 -20.50 34.34
N SER A 115 65.23 -19.17 34.56
CA SER A 115 66.35 -18.42 35.14
C SER A 115 66.62 -18.70 36.62
N LYS A 116 65.70 -19.36 37.34
CA LYS A 116 65.87 -19.76 38.75
C LYS A 116 66.39 -21.19 38.91
N LEU A 117 66.46 -21.95 37.82
CA LEU A 117 66.94 -23.34 37.79
C LEU A 117 68.40 -23.47 37.31
N LEU A 118 68.99 -22.37 36.85
CA LEU A 118 70.42 -22.20 36.54
C LEU A 118 71.09 -21.43 37.68
#